data_AF-A0A0Q9PUH3-F1
#
_entry.id   AF-A0A0Q9PUH3-F1
#
_cell.length_a   1.000
_cell.length_b   1.000
_cell.length_c   1.000
_cell.angle_alpha   90.00
_cell.angle_beta   90.00
_cell.angle_gamma   90.00
#
_symmetry.space_group_name_H-M   'P 1'
#
loop_
_entity.id
_entity.type
_entity.pdbx_description
1 polymer ?
#
loop_
_entity_poly.entity_id
_entity_poly.type
_entity_poly.pdbx_seq_one_letter_code
_entity_poly.pdbx_strand_id
1 'polypeptide(L)'
;MELGSDQWSCACGHTVDDGPAGDPLEAVRLASARVESLQWELDAAQERFGSVLRSAAELGAGRDALSRAAGLTVEELEDVLRTGVQLL
;
A
#
# COMPACT_ATOMS: atom_id res chain seq x y z
N MET A 1 22.80 -16.89 -36.08
CA MET A 1 21.38 -16.60 -36.32
C MET A 1 21.17 -15.22 -35.71
N GLU A 2 21.38 -14.18 -36.51
CA GLU A 2 21.23 -12.80 -36.08
C GLU A 2 19.75 -12.45 -36.18
N LEU A 3 19.12 -12.10 -35.06
CA LEU A 3 17.77 -11.57 -35.04
C LEU A 3 17.85 -10.14 -35.54
N GLY A 4 17.48 -9.94 -36.80
CA GLY A 4 17.37 -8.61 -37.41
C GLY A 4 16.44 -7.75 -36.57
N SER A 5 16.99 -6.67 -36.02
CA SER A 5 16.23 -5.56 -35.47
C SER A 5 15.57 -4.83 -36.63
N ASP A 6 14.40 -5.32 -37.06
CA ASP A 6 13.61 -4.68 -38.11
C ASP A 6 12.97 -3.41 -37.57
N GLN A 7 13.77 -2.34 -37.54
CA GLN A 7 13.33 -0.99 -37.22
C GLN A 7 12.34 -0.52 -38.29
N TRP A 8 11.06 -0.45 -37.94
CA TRP A 8 10.04 0.11 -38.81
C TRP A 8 10.11 1.65 -38.78
N SER A 9 10.30 2.26 -39.95
CA SER A 9 10.30 3.72 -40.12
C SER A 9 9.02 4.18 -40.84
N CYS A 10 8.33 5.17 -40.26
CA CYS A 10 7.18 5.79 -40.90
C CYS A 10 7.64 6.79 -41.98
N ALA A 11 6.89 6.92 -43.07
CA ALA A 11 7.20 7.83 -44.18
C ALA A 11 7.29 9.33 -43.79
N CYS A 12 6.82 9.71 -42.59
CA CYS A 12 6.97 11.06 -42.04
C CYS A 12 8.32 11.30 -41.34
N GLY A 13 9.23 10.32 -41.31
CA GLY A 13 10.56 10.45 -40.71
C GLY A 13 10.60 10.16 -39.20
N HIS A 14 9.51 9.65 -38.62
CA HIS A 14 9.49 9.23 -37.22
C HIS A 14 9.96 7.77 -37.10
N THR A 15 11.01 7.53 -36.33
CA THR A 15 11.48 6.21 -35.91
C THR A 15 10.93 5.89 -34.52
N VAL A 16 10.24 4.77 -34.38
CA VAL A 16 9.85 4.22 -33.07
C VAL A 16 11.02 3.35 -32.61
N ASP A 17 11.68 3.75 -31.54
CA ASP A 17 12.74 2.96 -30.90
C ASP A 17 12.07 1.85 -30.06
N ASP A 18 12.45 0.59 -30.27
CA ASP A 18 11.91 -0.58 -29.57
C ASP A 18 12.62 -0.81 -28.22
N GLY A 19 12.98 0.28 -27.54
CA GLY A 19 13.44 0.26 -26.15
C GLY A 19 12.26 -0.04 -25.21
N PRO A 20 12.49 -0.68 -24.05
CA PRO A 20 11.39 -1.07 -23.16
C PRO A 20 10.51 0.13 -22.89
N ALA A 21 9.20 -0.03 -23.15
CA ALA A 21 8.22 1.03 -23.10
C ALA A 21 8.38 1.95 -21.84
N GLY A 22 8.91 3.16 -22.03
CA GLY A 22 9.07 4.20 -20.99
C GLY A 22 10.48 4.34 -20.39
N ASP A 23 10.84 5.57 -19.97
CA ASP A 23 12.08 5.84 -19.23
C ASP A 23 12.15 4.92 -17.98
N PRO A 24 13.18 4.07 -17.82
CA PRO A 24 13.28 3.18 -16.67
C PRO A 24 13.31 3.93 -15.33
N LEU A 25 13.80 5.18 -15.30
CA LEU A 25 13.73 6.01 -14.09
C LEU A 25 12.32 6.52 -13.84
N GLU A 26 11.53 6.78 -14.87
CA GLU A 26 10.11 7.12 -14.75
C GLU A 26 9.30 5.95 -14.17
N ALA A 27 9.58 4.72 -14.61
CA ALA A 27 8.96 3.53 -14.02
C ALA A 27 9.27 3.38 -12.52
N VAL A 28 10.52 3.64 -12.11
CA VAL A 28 10.92 3.64 -10.69
C VAL A 28 10.19 4.75 -9.92
N ARG A 29 10.13 5.97 -10.46
CA ARG A 29 9.43 7.10 -9.81
C ARG A 29 7.94 6.78 -9.60
N LEU A 30 7.28 6.21 -10.60
CA LEU A 30 5.86 5.83 -10.51
C LEU A 30 5.65 4.72 -9.47
N ALA A 31 6.53 3.71 -9.43
CA ALA A 31 6.47 2.66 -8.43
C ALA A 31 6.65 3.23 -7.00
N SER A 32 7.62 4.13 -6.80
CA SER A 32 7.85 4.80 -5.52
C SER A 32 6.65 5.63 -5.07
N ALA A 33 6.07 6.45 -5.96
CA ALA A 33 4.87 7.22 -5.65
C ALA A 33 3.68 6.34 -5.26
N ARG A 34 3.55 5.15 -5.89
CA ARG A 34 2.53 4.19 -5.51
C ARG A 34 2.76 3.60 -4.12
N VAL A 35 4.00 3.31 -3.76
CA VAL A 35 4.33 2.85 -2.40
C VAL A 35 3.97 3.91 -1.37
N GLU A 36 4.34 5.17 -1.60
CA GLU A 36 4.03 6.29 -0.71
C GLU A 36 2.51 6.48 -0.54
N SER A 37 1.74 6.43 -1.64
CA SER A 37 0.27 6.49 -1.59
C SER A 37 -0.31 5.37 -0.73
N LEU A 38 0.16 4.14 -0.91
CA LEU A 38 -0.31 2.99 -0.14
C LEU A 38 0.08 3.09 1.34
N GLN A 39 1.24 3.67 1.66
CA GLN A 39 1.65 3.92 3.03
C GLN A 39 0.70 4.91 3.71
N TRP A 40 0.34 6.01 3.06
CA TRP A 40 -0.62 6.97 3.61
C TRP A 40 -2.02 6.36 3.79
N GLU A 41 -2.46 5.53 2.85
CA GLU A 41 -3.73 4.81 2.98
C GLU A 41 -3.71 3.84 4.17
N LEU A 42 -2.60 3.12 4.36
CA LEU A 42 -2.41 2.23 5.50
C LEU A 42 -2.42 2.99 6.83
N ASP A 43 -1.69 4.10 6.92
CA ASP A 43 -1.65 4.95 8.12
C ASP A 43 -3.06 5.44 8.50
N ALA A 44 -3.81 5.94 7.51
CA ALA A 44 -5.19 6.40 7.72
C ALA A 44 -6.13 5.26 8.14
N ALA A 45 -5.95 4.05 7.58
CA ALA A 45 -6.74 2.88 7.96
C ALA A 45 -6.42 2.44 9.40
N GLN A 46 -5.15 2.43 9.79
CA GLN A 46 -4.70 2.10 11.14
C GLN A 46 -5.22 3.10 12.17
N GLU A 47 -5.15 4.40 11.89
CA GLU A 47 -5.70 5.43 12.78
C GLU A 47 -7.22 5.24 12.98
N ARG A 48 -7.96 5.02 11.89
CA ARG A 48 -9.41 4.78 11.95
C ARG A 48 -9.74 3.52 12.73
N PHE A 49 -9.00 2.43 12.51
CA PHE A 49 -9.17 1.19 13.26
C PHE A 49 -8.98 1.42 14.76
N GLY A 50 -7.90 2.11 15.16
CA GLY A 50 -7.61 2.40 16.56
C GLY A 50 -8.66 3.31 17.20
N SER A 51 -9.15 4.30 16.46
CA SER A 51 -10.25 5.17 16.90
C SER A 51 -11.52 4.37 17.19
N VAL A 52 -11.97 3.53 16.25
CA VAL A 52 -13.19 2.72 16.43
C VAL A 52 -13.03 1.72 17.57
N LEU A 53 -11.87 1.10 17.72
CA LEU A 53 -11.59 0.15 18.79
C LEU A 53 -11.66 0.81 20.18
N ARG A 54 -11.04 1.98 20.33
CA ARG A 54 -11.10 2.76 21.58
C ARG A 54 -12.53 3.20 21.89
N SER A 55 -13.27 3.72 20.91
CA SER A 55 -14.67 4.10 21.09
C SER A 55 -15.55 2.91 21.51
N ALA A 56 -15.33 1.73 20.92
CA ALA A 56 -16.07 0.54 21.34
C ALA A 56 -15.73 0.11 22.79
N ALA A 57 -14.47 0.22 23.20
CA ALA A 57 -14.05 -0.04 24.56
C ALA A 57 -14.66 0.97 25.56
N GLU A 58 -14.70 2.26 25.21
CA GLU A 58 -15.34 3.32 26.01
C GLU A 58 -16.85 3.10 26.17
N LEU A 59 -17.50 2.54 25.15
CA LEU A 59 -18.92 2.14 25.20
C LEU A 59 -19.17 0.84 25.99
N GLY A 60 -18.13 0.27 26.60
CA GLY A 60 -18.23 -0.89 27.49
C GLY A 60 -18.17 -2.24 26.77
N ALA A 61 -17.71 -2.29 25.52
CA ALA A 61 -17.47 -3.57 24.86
C ALA A 61 -16.43 -4.39 25.64
N GLY A 62 -16.77 -5.64 25.96
CA GLY A 62 -15.88 -6.53 26.70
C GLY A 62 -14.65 -6.90 25.89
N ARG A 63 -13.51 -7.08 26.56
CA ARG A 63 -12.21 -7.41 25.94
C ARG A 63 -12.27 -8.61 25.00
N ASP A 64 -12.91 -9.70 25.40
CA ASP A 64 -13.00 -10.90 24.55
C ASP A 64 -13.82 -10.66 23.26
N ALA A 65 -14.85 -9.80 23.34
CA ALA A 65 -15.66 -9.45 22.18
C ALA A 65 -14.87 -8.54 21.22
N LEU A 66 -14.14 -7.56 21.77
CA LEU A 66 -13.24 -6.70 21.02
C LEU A 66 -12.12 -7.50 20.35
N SER A 67 -11.46 -8.39 21.07
CA SER A 67 -10.39 -9.25 20.55
C SER A 67 -10.89 -10.10 19.37
N ARG A 68 -12.05 -10.76 19.51
CA ARG A 68 -12.65 -11.51 18.40
C ARG A 68 -13.05 -10.65 17.21
N ALA A 69 -13.63 -9.46 17.45
CA ALA A 69 -14.06 -8.57 16.37
C ALA A 69 -12.86 -7.94 15.63
N ALA A 70 -11.79 -7.64 16.36
CA ALA A 70 -10.56 -7.04 15.84
C ALA A 70 -9.62 -8.07 15.19
N GLY A 71 -9.84 -9.37 15.42
CA GLY A 71 -8.93 -10.43 14.98
C GLY A 71 -7.58 -10.39 15.71
N LEU A 72 -7.56 -9.86 16.93
CA LEU A 72 -6.36 -9.70 17.76
C LEU A 72 -6.40 -10.68 18.93
N THR A 73 -5.24 -11.12 19.39
CA THR A 73 -5.10 -11.71 20.72
C THR A 73 -5.44 -10.68 21.81
N VAL A 74 -5.64 -11.14 23.04
CA VAL A 74 -5.94 -10.23 24.15
C VAL A 74 -4.73 -9.34 24.44
N GLU A 75 -3.53 -9.90 24.31
CA GLU A 75 -2.26 -9.18 24.49
C GLU A 75 -2.08 -8.09 23.43
N GLU A 76 -2.32 -8.39 22.15
CA GLU A 76 -2.26 -7.40 21.06
C GLU A 76 -3.34 -6.32 21.24
N LEU A 77 -4.54 -6.69 21.66
CA LEU A 77 -5.61 -5.74 21.96
C LEU A 77 -5.19 -4.77 23.07
N GLU A 78 -4.59 -5.27 24.14
CA GLU A 78 -4.10 -4.44 25.24
C GLU A 78 -2.98 -3.50 24.81
N ASP A 79 -2.09 -3.96 23.93
CA ASP A 79 -1.04 -3.11 23.38
C ASP A 79 -1.64 -1.99 22.53
N VAL A 80 -2.53 -2.32 21.58
CA VAL A 80 -3.21 -1.35 20.73
C VAL A 80 -3.99 -0.29 21.53
N LEU A 81 -4.66 -0.70 22.61
CA LEU A 81 -5.39 0.24 23.48
C LEU A 81 -4.47 1.16 24.29
N ARG A 82 -3.22 0.75 24.55
CA ARG A 82 -2.24 1.49 25.36
C ARG A 82 -1.33 2.37 24.52
N THR A 83 -0.86 1.90 23.38
CA THR A 83 0.17 2.54 22.55
C THR A 83 -0.41 3.10 21.23
N GLY A 84 -1.61 2.67 20.84
CA GLY A 84 -2.20 2.97 19.53
C GLY A 84 -1.96 1.85 18.52
N VAL A 85 -2.59 1.96 17.34
CA VAL A 85 -2.41 0.96 16.28
C VAL A 85 -1.09 1.23 15.58
N GLN A 86 -0.11 0.38 15.83
CA GLN A 86 1.07 0.19 14.98
C GLN A 86 1.17 -1.30 14.70
N LEU A 87 0.43 -1.75 13.67
CA LEU A 87 0.42 -3.14 13.24
C LEU A 87 1.57 -3.38 12.26
N LEU A 88 2.81 -3.05 12.63
CA LEU A 88 4.04 -3.38 11.90
C LEU A 88 5.25 -3.34 12.85
#